data_AF-A0A6V8LGR9-F1
#
_entry.id   AF-A0A6V8LGR9-F1
#
_cell.length_a   1.000
_cell.length_b   1.000
_cell.length_c   1.000
_cell.angle_alpha   90.00
_cell.angle_beta   90.00
_cell.angle_gamma   90.00
#
_symmetry.space_group_name_H-M   'P 1'
#
loop_
_entity.id
_entity.type
_entity.pdbx_description
1 polymer ?
#
loop_
_entity_poly.entity_id
_entity_poly.type
_entity_poly.pdbx_seq_one_letter_code
_entity_poly.pdbx_strand_id
1 'polypeptide(L)'
;MIDIDEHGRPEPPLAADEAGTLLGFLDWQRATLAWKCGGLDAAGLNATVAASSMTLGGMLKHLAYVEDAWFSRWHGGDRQPPWDAVDWAADPDWDWQSATRDTPSSSSRCGRARWPGPVPWSRRRWPTAAWTASRGGHGRTAGRRAGAGSCAT
;
A
#
# COMPACT_ATOMS: atom_id res chain seq x y z
N MET A 1 -5.45 13.72 16.41
CA MET A 1 -4.01 13.83 16.10
C MET A 1 -3.53 12.43 15.75
N ILE A 2 -2.85 12.25 14.62
CA ILE A 2 -2.30 10.93 14.26
C ILE A 2 -1.12 10.66 15.20
N ASP A 3 -1.13 9.52 15.87
CA ASP A 3 -0.01 9.09 16.71
C ASP A 3 1.13 8.59 15.82
N ILE A 4 2.35 9.02 16.11
CA ILE A 4 3.54 8.70 15.31
C ILE A 4 4.51 7.95 16.21
N ASP A 5 4.89 6.74 15.82
CA ASP A 5 5.81 5.92 16.59
C ASP A 5 7.27 6.42 16.52
N GLU A 6 8.15 5.77 17.27
CA GLU A 6 9.59 6.08 17.31
C GLU A 6 10.32 5.93 15.97
N HIS A 7 9.70 5.26 14.99
CA HIS A 7 10.23 5.07 13.64
C HIS A 7 9.61 6.04 12.61
N GLY A 8 8.79 7.00 13.07
CA GLY A 8 8.13 7.99 12.21
C GLY A 8 6.93 7.42 11.43
N ARG A 9 6.37 6.29 11.88
CA ARG A 9 5.23 5.64 11.23
C ARG A 9 3.92 6.10 11.87
N PRO A 10 2.89 6.42 11.07
CA PRO A 10 1.58 6.74 11.61
C PRO A 10 0.90 5.48 12.12
N GLU A 11 0.59 5.45 13.41
CA GLU A 11 -0.13 4.33 14.01
C GLU A 11 -1.56 4.24 13.45
N PRO A 12 -2.02 3.05 13.03
CA PRO A 12 -3.39 2.86 12.59
C PRO A 12 -4.37 3.23 13.71
N PRO A 13 -5.54 3.81 13.40
CA PRO A 13 -6.52 4.15 14.41
C PRO A 13 -7.06 2.88 15.08
N LEU A 14 -7.08 2.85 16.42
CA LEU A 14 -7.64 1.74 17.20
C LEU A 14 -9.14 1.56 16.97
N ALA A 15 -9.85 2.64 16.62
CA ALA A 15 -11.26 2.63 16.25
C ALA A 15 -11.50 3.62 15.11
N ALA A 16 -11.97 3.11 13.96
CA ALA A 16 -12.38 3.87 12.79
C ALA A 16 -13.45 3.09 12.00
N ASP A 17 -14.04 3.71 10.98
CA ASP A 17 -14.82 2.99 9.99
C ASP A 17 -13.93 2.03 9.16
N GLU A 18 -14.54 1.15 8.36
CA GLU A 18 -13.79 0.16 7.57
C GLU A 18 -12.75 0.84 6.67
N ALA A 19 -13.14 1.92 5.97
CA ALA A 19 -12.23 2.70 5.13
C ALA A 19 -11.10 3.34 5.95
N GLY A 20 -11.40 3.98 7.07
CA GLY A 20 -10.41 4.63 7.92
C GLY A 20 -9.41 3.65 8.52
N THR A 21 -9.86 2.44 8.86
CA THR A 21 -9.01 1.33 9.31
C THR A 21 -8.08 0.88 8.19
N LEU A 22 -8.61 0.58 7.00
CA LEU A 22 -7.81 0.12 5.85
C LEU A 22 -6.77 1.16 5.42
N LEU A 23 -7.17 2.43 5.31
CA LEU A 23 -6.26 3.51 4.93
C LEU A 23 -5.20 3.77 6.00
N GLY A 24 -5.54 3.64 7.29
CA GLY A 24 -4.59 3.74 8.39
C GLY A 24 -3.52 2.64 8.34
N PHE A 25 -3.94 1.39 8.14
CA PHE A 25 -2.99 0.29 7.94
C PHE A 25 -2.15 0.44 6.67
N LEU A 26 -2.73 0.95 5.58
CA LEU A 26 -1.97 1.22 4.36
C LEU A 26 -0.86 2.24 4.60
N ASP A 27 -1.15 3.35 5.29
CA ASP A 27 -0.14 4.35 5.62
C ASP A 27 0.95 3.79 6.55
N TRP A 28 0.59 2.96 7.54
CA TRP A 28 1.54 2.29 8.42
C TRP A 28 2.47 1.32 7.68
N GLN A 29 1.95 0.52 6.74
CA GLN A 29 2.75 -0.41 5.94
C GLN A 29 3.73 0.33 5.02
N ARG A 30 3.27 1.42 4.37
CA ARG A 30 4.14 2.28 3.56
C ARG A 30 5.27 2.88 4.37
N ALA A 31 4.96 3.42 5.55
CA ALA A 31 5.95 3.99 6.45
C ALA A 31 6.93 2.93 6.97
N THR A 32 6.45 1.72 7.24
CA THR A 32 7.30 0.58 7.62
C THR A 32 8.32 0.25 6.54
N LEU A 33 7.88 0.14 5.28
CA LEU A 33 8.79 -0.18 4.18
C LEU A 33 9.80 0.94 3.94
N ALA A 34 9.35 2.20 4.02
CA ALA A 34 10.22 3.36 3.90
C ALA A 34 11.28 3.41 5.02
N TRP A 35 10.90 3.06 6.26
CA TRP A 35 11.83 2.95 7.38
C TRP A 35 12.84 1.83 7.17
N LYS A 36 12.39 0.62 6.80
CA LYS A 36 13.29 -0.53 6.59
C LYS A 36 14.28 -0.33 5.45
N CYS A 37 13.92 0.46 4.44
CA CYS A 37 14.79 0.80 3.33
C CYS A 37 15.55 2.13 3.55
N GLY A 38 15.34 2.79 4.70
CA GLY A 38 15.95 4.06 5.03
C GLY A 38 17.46 3.93 5.19
N GLY A 39 18.22 4.83 4.55
CA GLY A 39 19.68 4.86 4.64
C GLY A 39 20.41 3.82 3.79
N LEU A 40 19.69 2.99 3.02
CA LEU A 40 20.32 2.05 2.08
C LEU A 40 20.82 2.76 0.81
N ASP A 41 22.00 2.35 0.36
CA ASP A 41 22.57 2.73 -0.92
C ASP A 41 22.13 1.77 -2.05
N ALA A 42 22.72 1.90 -3.24
CA ALA A 42 22.41 1.04 -4.38
C ALA A 42 22.68 -0.44 -4.08
N ALA A 43 23.78 -0.73 -3.40
CA ALA A 43 24.16 -2.11 -3.09
C ALA A 43 23.18 -2.72 -2.10
N GLY A 44 22.80 -1.98 -1.06
CA GLY A 44 21.80 -2.41 -0.08
C GLY A 44 20.41 -2.64 -0.68
N LEU A 45 19.97 -1.76 -1.58
CA LEU A 45 18.67 -1.93 -2.26
C LEU A 45 18.66 -3.09 -3.25
N ASN A 46 19.80 -3.45 -3.84
CA ASN A 46 19.93 -4.53 -4.81
C ASN A 46 20.41 -5.86 -4.20
N ALA A 47 20.64 -5.90 -2.89
CA ALA A 47 21.03 -7.14 -2.21
C ALA A 47 19.94 -8.20 -2.34
N THR A 48 20.37 -9.44 -2.55
CA THR A 48 19.52 -10.63 -2.61
C THR A 48 19.82 -11.55 -1.44
N VAL A 49 18.86 -12.43 -1.12
CA VAL A 49 19.02 -13.42 -0.05
C VAL A 49 18.95 -14.82 -0.65
N ALA A 50 20.03 -15.59 -0.45
CA ALA A 50 20.19 -16.95 -0.96
C ALA A 50 19.93 -17.03 -2.49
N ALA A 51 19.06 -17.96 -2.92
CA ALA A 51 18.73 -18.15 -4.33
C ALA A 51 17.63 -17.20 -4.85
N SER A 52 17.11 -16.29 -4.03
CA SER A 52 16.04 -15.37 -4.44
C SER A 52 16.59 -14.28 -5.35
N SER A 53 15.90 -14.00 -6.47
CA SER A 53 16.16 -12.83 -7.32
C SER A 53 15.52 -11.54 -6.77
N MET A 54 14.77 -11.63 -5.66
CA MET A 54 14.04 -10.51 -5.08
C MET A 54 14.99 -9.54 -4.38
N THR A 55 14.83 -8.25 -4.67
CA THR A 55 15.59 -7.16 -4.06
C THR A 55 14.67 -6.19 -3.31
N LEU A 56 15.20 -5.45 -2.33
CA LEU A 56 14.43 -4.42 -1.62
C LEU A 56 13.99 -3.29 -2.56
N GLY A 57 14.84 -2.93 -3.52
CA GLY A 57 14.51 -1.98 -4.59
C GLY A 57 13.35 -2.47 -5.46
N GLY A 58 13.37 -3.74 -5.85
CA GLY A 58 12.26 -4.39 -6.56
C GLY A 58 10.98 -4.37 -5.76
N MET A 59 11.04 -4.67 -4.45
CA MET A 59 9.86 -4.68 -3.59
C MET A 59 9.23 -3.30 -3.42
N LEU A 60 10.04 -2.25 -3.26
CA LEU A 60 9.56 -0.86 -3.24
C LEU A 60 8.80 -0.50 -4.52
N LYS A 61 9.36 -0.87 -5.68
CA LYS A 61 8.77 -0.57 -6.99
C LYS A 61 7.51 -1.39 -7.26
N HIS A 62 7.54 -2.68 -6.95
CA HIS A 62 6.40 -3.58 -7.06
C HIS A 62 5.23 -3.12 -6.20
N LEU A 63 5.45 -2.78 -4.92
CA LEU A 63 4.37 -2.35 -4.04
C LEU A 63 3.78 -1.00 -4.47
N ALA A 64 4.61 -0.10 -5.00
CA ALA A 64 4.17 1.15 -5.63
C ALA A 64 3.29 0.91 -6.88
N TYR A 65 3.61 -0.12 -7.67
CA TYR A 65 2.81 -0.54 -8.82
C TYR A 65 1.50 -1.22 -8.40
N VAL A 66 1.57 -2.23 -7.52
CA VAL A 66 0.40 -2.99 -7.05
C VAL A 66 -0.66 -2.08 -6.50
N GLU A 67 -0.25 -1.11 -5.70
CA GLU A 67 -1.16 -0.09 -5.17
C GLU A 67 -1.85 0.70 -6.30
N ASP A 68 -1.09 1.21 -7.28
CA ASP A 68 -1.66 1.94 -8.41
C ASP A 68 -2.58 1.06 -9.27
N ALA A 69 -2.20 -0.19 -9.50
CA ALA A 69 -2.97 -1.15 -10.29
C ALA A 69 -4.31 -1.49 -9.62
N TRP A 70 -4.31 -1.72 -8.30
CA TRP A 70 -5.55 -1.94 -7.55
C TRP A 70 -6.44 -0.71 -7.55
N PHE A 71 -5.87 0.48 -7.34
CA PHE A 71 -6.64 1.72 -7.37
C PHE A 71 -7.23 2.00 -8.75
N SER A 72 -6.44 1.89 -9.80
CA SER A 72 -6.89 2.11 -11.18
C SER A 72 -8.00 1.12 -11.53
N ARG A 73 -7.80 -0.17 -11.23
CA ARG A 73 -8.80 -1.23 -11.45
C ARG A 73 -10.11 -0.98 -10.72
N TRP A 74 -10.06 -0.56 -9.46
CA TRP A 74 -11.28 -0.35 -8.66
C TRP A 74 -12.10 0.86 -9.10
N HIS A 75 -11.44 1.86 -9.68
CA HIS A 75 -12.08 3.05 -10.23
C HIS A 75 -12.41 2.93 -11.73
N GLY A 76 -12.12 1.78 -12.35
CA GLY A 76 -12.31 1.57 -13.80
C GLY A 76 -11.41 2.47 -14.65
N GLY A 77 -10.30 2.96 -14.09
CA GLY A 77 -9.33 3.79 -14.78
C GLY A 77 -8.12 2.99 -15.26
N ASP A 78 -7.37 3.60 -16.17
CA ASP A 78 -6.08 3.08 -16.61
C ASP A 78 -5.01 3.27 -15.52
N ARG A 79 -3.97 2.41 -15.60
CA ARG A 79 -2.75 2.59 -14.80
C ARG A 79 -2.22 4.02 -14.98
N GLN A 80 -1.58 4.55 -13.94
CA GLN A 80 -1.03 5.90 -13.98
C GLN A 80 0.47 5.87 -14.31
N PRO A 81 1.04 6.96 -14.85
CA PRO A 81 2.47 7.07 -15.08
C PRO A 81 3.34 6.67 -13.87
N PRO A 82 4.44 5.93 -14.07
CA PRO A 82 4.99 5.48 -15.37
C PRO A 82 4.43 4.13 -15.85
N TRP A 83 3.48 3.54 -15.13
CA TRP A 83 3.01 2.16 -15.35
C TRP A 83 2.14 2.00 -16.60
N ASP A 84 1.57 3.10 -17.09
CA ASP A 84 0.79 3.19 -18.32
C ASP A 84 1.64 3.01 -19.58
N ALA A 85 2.90 3.41 -19.52
CA ALA A 85 3.84 3.35 -20.65
C ALA A 85 4.60 2.02 -20.75
N VAL A 86 4.39 1.08 -19.83
CA VAL A 86 5.08 -0.21 -19.79
C VAL A 86 4.35 -1.23 -20.67
N ASP A 87 5.11 -1.94 -21.52
CA ASP A 87 4.60 -3.11 -22.22
C ASP A 87 4.62 -4.34 -21.30
N TRP A 88 3.53 -4.50 -20.54
CA TRP A 88 3.35 -5.60 -19.59
C TRP A 88 3.18 -6.97 -20.25
N ALA A 89 2.90 -7.03 -21.56
CA ALA A 89 2.85 -8.29 -22.28
C ALA A 89 4.26 -8.79 -22.62
N ALA A 90 5.18 -7.86 -22.91
CA ALA A 90 6.59 -8.17 -23.15
C ALA A 90 7.35 -8.48 -21.85
N ASP A 91 7.06 -7.78 -20.75
CA ASP A 91 7.71 -8.01 -19.44
C ASP A 91 6.69 -7.89 -18.29
N PRO A 92 6.07 -9.02 -17.88
CA PRO A 92 5.10 -9.03 -16.78
C PRO A 92 5.70 -8.67 -15.41
N ASP A 93 7.00 -8.84 -15.22
CA ASP A 93 7.73 -8.61 -13.97
C ASP A 93 8.60 -7.34 -14.04
N TRP A 94 8.27 -6.43 -14.97
CA TRP A 94 9.04 -5.21 -15.19
C TRP A 94 9.22 -4.40 -13.92
N ASP A 95 8.19 -4.31 -13.08
CA ASP A 95 8.21 -3.60 -11.80
C ASP A 95 9.19 -4.20 -10.78
N TRP A 96 9.48 -5.49 -10.86
CA TRP A 96 10.55 -6.13 -10.08
C TRP A 96 11.91 -5.91 -10.72
N GLN A 97 12.05 -6.26 -12.00
CA GLN A 97 13.36 -6.37 -12.67
C GLN A 97 13.99 -5.00 -12.97
N SER A 98 13.17 -4.03 -13.36
CA SER A 98 13.66 -2.69 -13.73
C SER A 98 14.19 -1.89 -12.55
N ALA A 99 13.83 -2.25 -11.31
CA ALA A 99 14.30 -1.56 -10.11
C ALA A 99 15.83 -1.62 -9.94
N THR A 100 16.48 -2.63 -10.50
CA THR A 100 17.95 -2.76 -10.50
C THR A 100 18.65 -1.70 -11.35
N ARG A 101 17.93 -1.11 -12.31
CA ARG A 101 18.41 -0.04 -13.20
C ARG A 101 18.10 1.34 -12.66
N ASP A 102 17.31 1.43 -11.60
CA ASP A 102 16.97 2.68 -10.96
C ASP A 102 18.10 3.12 -10.02
N THR A 103 18.42 4.42 -10.01
CA THR A 103 19.33 4.98 -9.00
C THR A 103 18.73 4.86 -7.60
N PRO A 104 19.52 4.79 -6.52
CA PRO A 104 18.98 4.71 -5.15
C PRO A 104 18.10 5.90 -4.82
N SER A 105 18.49 7.07 -5.34
CA SER A 105 17.71 8.29 -5.22
C SER A 105 16.38 8.19 -5.96
N SER A 106 16.30 7.53 -7.12
CA SER A 106 15.06 7.35 -7.88
C SER A 106 14.21 6.22 -7.35
N SER A 107 14.75 5.12 -6.82
CA SER A 107 13.95 4.06 -6.17
C SER A 107 13.39 4.55 -4.84
N SER A 108 14.24 5.20 -4.04
CA SER A 108 13.83 5.80 -2.77
C SER A 108 12.89 7.00 -2.97
N ARG A 109 13.09 7.80 -4.03
CA ARG A 109 12.14 8.86 -4.44
C ARG A 109 10.91 8.28 -5.11
N CYS A 110 10.95 7.18 -5.84
CA CYS A 110 9.75 6.55 -6.38
C CYS A 110 8.86 6.07 -5.23
N GLY A 111 9.45 5.41 -4.22
CA GLY A 111 8.78 5.08 -2.96
C GLY A 111 8.28 6.32 -2.21
N ARG A 112 9.16 7.31 -1.92
CA ARG A 112 8.82 8.51 -1.10
C ARG A 112 8.08 9.63 -1.82
N ALA A 113 8.09 9.69 -3.15
CA ALA A 113 7.38 10.70 -3.93
C ALA A 113 6.04 10.14 -4.43
N ARG A 114 5.92 8.83 -4.66
CA ARG A 114 4.60 8.19 -4.84
C ARG A 114 3.88 8.05 -3.51
N TRP A 115 4.59 7.81 -2.42
CA TRP A 115 4.09 7.93 -1.06
C TRP A 115 4.79 9.10 -0.38
N PRO A 116 4.32 10.34 -0.53
CA PRO A 116 4.82 11.41 0.32
C PRO A 116 4.73 10.95 1.78
N GLY A 117 5.71 11.33 2.59
CA GLY A 117 5.83 10.98 4.01
C GLY A 117 4.58 11.33 4.83
N PRO A 118 4.60 11.24 6.17
CA PRO A 118 3.49 10.85 7.09
C PRO A 118 2.13 11.59 6.99
N VAL A 119 1.99 12.57 6.11
CA VAL A 119 0.70 13.06 5.59
C VAL A 119 -0.08 11.90 4.95
N PRO A 120 -1.39 11.75 5.21
CA PRO A 120 -2.16 10.64 4.67
C PRO A 120 -2.40 10.81 3.16
N TRP A 121 -1.40 10.45 2.37
CA TRP A 121 -1.47 10.35 0.91
C TRP A 121 -2.59 9.41 0.47
N SER A 122 -2.77 8.30 1.22
CA SER A 122 -3.89 7.38 1.08
C SER A 122 -5.21 8.14 0.99
N ARG A 123 -5.44 9.13 1.87
CA ARG A 123 -6.67 9.91 1.95
C ARG A 123 -6.84 10.95 0.84
N ARG A 124 -5.75 11.38 0.18
CA ARG A 124 -5.83 12.25 -1.01
C ARG A 124 -6.29 11.48 -2.24
N ARG A 125 -5.79 10.25 -2.43
CA ARG A 125 -6.21 9.36 -3.52
C ARG A 125 -7.55 8.69 -3.22
N TRP A 126 -7.81 8.38 -1.94
CA TRP A 126 -9.00 7.72 -1.42
C TRP A 126 -9.64 8.54 -0.28
N PRO A 127 -10.39 9.60 -0.60
CA PRO A 127 -11.24 10.21 0.40
C PRO A 127 -12.31 9.18 0.83
N THR A 128 -12.59 9.07 2.12
CA THR A 128 -13.61 8.15 2.67
C THR A 128 -14.95 8.19 1.90
N ALA A 129 -15.31 9.36 1.36
CA ALA A 129 -16.48 9.57 0.51
C ALA A 129 -16.47 8.75 -0.81
N ALA A 130 -15.31 8.56 -1.43
CA ALA A 130 -15.15 7.74 -2.64
C ALA A 130 -15.34 6.25 -2.36
N TRP A 131 -15.05 5.82 -1.12
CA TRP A 131 -15.25 4.46 -0.66
C TRP A 131 -16.72 4.14 -0.37
N THR A 132 -17.44 5.07 0.25
CA THR A 132 -18.87 4.95 0.49
C THR A 132 -19.70 4.98 -0.80
N ALA A 133 -19.22 5.68 -1.85
CA ALA A 133 -19.91 5.76 -3.13
C ALA A 133 -19.75 4.50 -4.00
N SER A 134 -18.63 3.76 -3.87
CA SER A 134 -18.39 2.54 -4.65
C SER A 134 -19.09 1.30 -4.09
N ARG A 135 -19.57 1.35 -2.83
CA ARG A 135 -20.34 0.28 -2.19
C ARG A 135 -21.80 0.68 -2.08
N GLY A 136 -22.64 0.06 -2.91
CA GLY A 136 -24.03 -0.16 -2.53
C GLY A 136 -24.11 -0.81 -1.15
N GLY A 137 -24.46 -0.01 -0.13
CA GLY A 137 -24.95 -0.38 1.19
C GLY A 137 -24.27 -1.56 1.91
N HIS A 138 -23.16 -1.32 2.59
CA HIS A 138 -22.67 -2.22 3.67
C HIS A 138 -22.70 -1.53 5.03
N GLY A 139 -23.69 -0.67 5.25
CA GLY A 139 -24.06 -0.18 6.58
C GLY A 139 -24.88 -1.21 7.34
N ARG A 140 -24.30 -2.36 7.69
CA ARG A 140 -24.86 -3.23 8.74
C ARG A 140 -23.72 -3.75 9.60
N THR A 141 -23.59 -3.19 10.79
CA THR A 141 -22.85 -3.78 11.91
C THR A 141 -23.22 -5.26 12.02
N ALA A 142 -22.22 -6.14 12.09
CA ALA A 142 -22.42 -7.57 12.30
C ALA A 142 -23.05 -7.81 13.69
N GLY A 143 -24.37 -7.69 13.77
CA GLY A 143 -25.15 -8.11 14.92
C GLY A 143 -25.10 -9.62 14.99
N ARG A 144 -24.28 -10.15 15.90
CA ARG A 144 -24.29 -11.57 16.27
C ARG A 144 -25.69 -11.87 16.80
N ARG A 145 -26.54 -12.53 16.01
CA ARG A 145 -27.82 -13.06 16.49
C ARG A 145 -27.46 -14.11 17.55
N ALA A 146 -27.71 -13.79 18.83
CA ALA A 146 -27.80 -14.80 19.86
C ALA A 146 -28.97 -15.72 19.47
N GLY A 147 -28.65 -16.92 18.99
CA GLY A 147 -29.66 -17.96 18.80
C GLY A 147 -30.20 -18.32 20.18
N ALA A 148 -31.48 -18.09 20.39
CA ALA A 148 -32.20 -18.60 21.54
C ALA A 148 -32.24 -20.13 21.43
N GLY A 149 -31.25 -20.79 22.03
CA GLY A 149 -31.32 -22.22 22.33
C GLY A 149 -32.25 -22.40 23.52
N SER A 150 -33.49 -22.81 23.24
CA SER A 150 -34.43 -23.27 24.26
C SER A 150 -33.86 -24.54 24.92
N CYS A 151 -33.38 -24.41 26.15
CA CYS A 151 -33.14 -25.55 27.03
C CYS A 151 -34.47 -25.87 27.71
N ALA A 152 -35.11 -26.98 27.31
CA ALA A 152 -36.19 -27.59 28.07
C ALA A 152 -35.63 -28.87 28.70
N THR A 153 -35.61 -28.87 30.03
CA THR A 153 -35.41 -30.01 30.93
C THR A 153 -36.52 -31.04 30.82
#